data_AF-A0A955EGE5-F1
#
_entry.id   AF-A0A955EGE5-F1
#
_cell.length_a   1.000
_cell.length_b   1.000
_cell.length_c   1.000
_cell.angle_alpha   90.00
_cell.angle_beta   90.00
_cell.angle_gamma   90.00
#
_symmetry.space_group_name_H-M   'P 1'
#
loop_
_entity.id
_entity.type
_entity.pdbx_description
1 polymer ?
#
loop_
_entity_poly.entity_id
_entity_poly.type
_entity_poly.pdbx_seq_one_letter_code
_entity_poly.pdbx_strand_id
1 'polypeptide(L)'
;MHAMLINLATGPAGAGEAAAAISVSSVWDFLIKGGIMMIPLGVCSFIVLAVTFERLVVLRRSRVVPKRLEHDLLGALESGAPTTRKDALDVCRKSRSPMGRILEAGVLQFGRPIEFVEKHVAAAAEHEIFELR
;
A
#
# COMPACT_ATOMS: atom_id res chain seq x y z
N MET A 1 -36.49 15.80 35.39
CA MET A 1 -36.00 14.70 36.26
C MET A 1 -36.56 13.37 35.78
N HIS A 2 -36.08 12.85 34.65
CA HIS A 2 -36.15 11.42 34.30
C HIS A 2 -35.00 11.15 33.33
N ALA A 3 -33.79 11.20 33.90
CA ALA A 3 -32.58 10.69 33.29
C ALA A 3 -32.30 9.36 33.98
N MET A 4 -32.42 8.23 33.27
CA MET A 4 -31.63 7.02 33.55
C MET A 4 -31.94 5.92 32.52
N LEU A 5 -30.88 5.57 31.78
CA LEU A 5 -30.54 4.21 31.33
C LEU A 5 -31.16 3.69 30.03
N ILE A 6 -30.63 4.26 28.96
CA ILE A 6 -30.42 3.63 27.65
C ILE A 6 -29.51 2.40 27.82
N ASN A 7 -30.09 1.23 27.53
CA ASN A 7 -29.49 0.08 26.83
C ASN A 7 -27.98 -0.17 27.05
N LEU A 8 -27.65 -0.97 28.07
CA LEU A 8 -26.33 -1.58 28.23
C LEU A 8 -26.34 -2.98 27.60
N ALA A 9 -26.34 -3.04 26.27
CA ALA A 9 -25.95 -4.25 25.54
C ALA A 9 -24.42 -4.40 25.60
N THR A 10 -23.92 -4.63 26.81
CA THR A 10 -22.57 -5.16 27.04
C THR A 10 -22.60 -6.61 26.60
N GLY A 11 -22.34 -6.86 25.30
CA GLY A 11 -21.92 -8.18 24.87
C GLY A 11 -20.65 -8.55 25.63
N PRO A 12 -20.48 -9.79 26.11
CA PRO A 12 -19.27 -10.17 26.80
C PRO A 12 -18.13 -10.17 25.78
N ALA A 13 -17.36 -9.08 25.77
CA ALA A 13 -16.01 -9.06 25.27
C ALA A 13 -15.14 -9.89 26.24
N GLY A 14 -15.28 -11.22 26.13
CA GLY A 14 -14.40 -12.18 26.76
C GLY A 14 -13.10 -12.26 25.96
N ALA A 15 -12.23 -11.29 26.19
CA ALA A 15 -10.81 -11.47 25.96
C ALA A 15 -10.32 -12.59 26.89
N GLY A 16 -9.75 -13.64 26.30
CA GLY A 16 -8.81 -14.57 26.92
C GLY A 16 -9.26 -15.24 28.22
N GLU A 17 -9.92 -16.40 28.12
CA GLU A 17 -9.84 -17.41 29.17
C GLU A 17 -10.13 -18.79 28.56
N ALA A 18 -9.06 -19.57 28.31
CA ALA A 18 -8.98 -21.03 28.43
C ALA A 18 -7.74 -21.55 27.68
N ALA A 19 -6.55 -21.18 28.15
CA ALA A 19 -5.36 -21.99 27.95
C ALA A 19 -5.43 -23.20 28.91
N ALA A 20 -6.32 -24.15 28.64
CA ALA A 20 -6.43 -25.40 29.39
C ALA A 20 -5.73 -26.52 28.62
N ALA A 21 -4.75 -27.13 29.28
CA ALA A 21 -3.88 -28.24 28.88
C ALA A 21 -4.33 -29.05 27.65
N ILE A 22 -3.54 -29.01 26.57
CA ILE A 22 -3.83 -29.68 25.31
C ILE A 22 -3.12 -31.04 25.26
N SER A 23 -3.83 -32.14 25.48
CA SER A 23 -3.42 -33.44 24.94
C SER A 23 -3.79 -33.47 23.45
N VAL A 24 -2.87 -33.01 22.60
CA VAL A 24 -3.10 -32.89 21.15
C VAL A 24 -3.09 -34.28 20.51
N SER A 25 -4.27 -34.87 20.30
CA SER A 25 -4.43 -36.04 19.44
C SER A 25 -4.48 -35.65 17.96
N SER A 26 -5.08 -34.49 17.62
CA SER A 26 -5.12 -33.94 16.26
C SER A 26 -5.64 -32.49 16.21
N VAL A 27 -5.14 -31.68 15.25
CA VAL A 27 -5.56 -30.28 15.02
C VAL A 27 -7.06 -30.17 14.71
N TRP A 28 -7.63 -31.22 14.13
CA TRP A 28 -9.04 -31.34 13.79
C TRP A 28 -9.96 -31.34 15.02
N ASP A 29 -9.56 -32.02 16.10
CA ASP A 29 -10.35 -32.09 17.34
C ASP A 29 -10.45 -30.72 18.02
N PHE A 30 -9.39 -29.92 17.90
CA PHE A 30 -9.35 -28.56 18.44
C PHE A 30 -10.30 -27.62 17.68
N LEU A 31 -10.39 -27.78 16.37
CA LEU A 31 -11.32 -27.03 15.50
C LEU A 31 -12.78 -27.28 15.88
N ILE A 32 -13.13 -28.54 16.13
CA ILE A 32 -14.49 -28.94 16.52
C ILE A 32 -14.81 -28.47 17.96
N LYS A 33 -13.83 -28.53 18.87
CA LYS A 33 -14.00 -28.14 20.28
C LYS A 33 -14.06 -26.61 20.50
N GLY A 34 -13.58 -25.82 19.53
CA GLY A 34 -13.57 -24.36 19.57
C GLY A 34 -14.96 -23.68 19.51
N GLY A 35 -16.01 -24.41 19.12
CA GLY A 35 -17.40 -23.93 19.19
C GLY A 35 -17.68 -22.65 18.38
N ILE A 36 -18.67 -21.85 18.81
CA ILE A 36 -19.13 -20.63 18.11
C ILE A 36 -18.00 -19.60 17.88
N MET A 37 -16.96 -19.59 18.72
CA MET A 37 -15.84 -18.65 18.64
C MET A 37 -14.87 -18.96 17.48
N MET A 38 -14.94 -20.16 16.86
CA MET A 38 -14.18 -20.47 15.64
C MET A 38 -14.69 -19.71 14.41
N ILE A 39 -15.99 -19.40 14.34
CA ILE A 39 -16.62 -18.72 13.21
C ILE A 39 -16.02 -17.31 12.99
N PRO A 40 -15.99 -16.39 13.98
CA PRO A 40 -15.42 -15.07 13.78
C PRO A 40 -13.91 -15.12 13.47
N LEU A 41 -13.18 -16.11 13.99
CA LEU A 41 -11.76 -16.30 13.72
C LEU A 41 -11.52 -16.70 12.24
N GLY A 42 -12.35 -17.59 11.70
CA GLY A 42 -12.34 -17.96 10.29
C GLY A 42 -12.66 -16.77 9.38
N VAL A 43 -13.69 -15.98 9.73
CA VAL A 43 -14.08 -14.79 8.96
C VAL A 43 -12.98 -13.73 8.99
N CYS A 44 -12.39 -13.46 10.16
CA CYS A 44 -11.29 -12.51 10.29
C CYS A 44 -10.08 -12.93 9.45
N SER A 45 -9.70 -14.21 9.49
CA SER A 45 -8.62 -14.76 8.66
C SER A 45 -8.90 -14.58 7.17
N PHE A 46 -10.13 -14.83 6.73
CA PHE A 46 -10.53 -14.64 5.33
C PHE A 46 -10.45 -13.16 4.91
N ILE A 47 -10.93 -12.24 5.75
CA ILE A 47 -10.85 -10.79 5.48
C ILE A 47 -9.38 -10.35 5.37
N VAL A 48 -8.55 -10.76 6.33
CA VAL A 48 -7.11 -10.44 6.31
C VAL A 48 -6.46 -10.99 5.05
N LEU A 49 -6.77 -12.23 4.67
CA LEU A 49 -6.24 -12.85 3.46
C LEU A 49 -6.68 -12.10 2.20
N ALA A 50 -7.95 -11.70 2.11
CA ALA A 50 -8.47 -10.93 0.98
C ALA A 50 -7.76 -9.58 0.83
N VAL A 51 -7.66 -8.80 1.90
CA VAL A 51 -6.92 -7.52 1.92
C VAL A 51 -5.44 -7.75 1.61
N THR A 52 -4.85 -8.82 2.13
CA THR A 52 -3.46 -9.17 1.83
C THR A 52 -3.28 -9.48 0.35
N PHE A 53 -4.21 -10.20 -0.27
CA PHE A 53 -4.13 -10.53 -1.69
C PHE A 53 -4.26 -9.27 -2.57
N GLU A 54 -5.19 -8.38 -2.25
CA GLU A 54 -5.31 -7.07 -2.90
C GLU A 54 -4.01 -6.25 -2.75
N ARG A 55 -3.50 -6.14 -1.52
CA ARG A 55 -2.24 -5.43 -1.23
C ARG A 55 -1.06 -6.07 -1.95
N LEU A 56 -0.98 -7.39 -2.01
CA LEU A 56 0.07 -8.13 -2.73
C LEU A 56 0.01 -7.87 -4.24
N VAL A 57 -1.17 -7.83 -4.84
CA VAL A 57 -1.34 -7.52 -6.27
C VAL A 57 -0.94 -6.08 -6.59
N VAL A 58 -1.34 -5.11 -5.76
CA VAL A 58 -0.92 -3.70 -5.91
C VAL A 58 0.60 -3.55 -5.74
N LEU A 59 1.17 -4.27 -4.77
CA LEU A 59 2.61 -4.25 -4.50
C LEU A 59 3.43 -5.06 -5.50
N ARG A 60 2.81 -5.91 -6.32
CA ARG A 60 3.46 -6.68 -7.40
C ARG A 60 3.82 -5.81 -8.60
N ARG A 61 4.59 -4.74 -8.32
CA ARG A 61 5.75 -4.19 -9.03
C ARG A 61 5.59 -3.70 -10.48
N SER A 62 4.65 -4.20 -11.26
CA SER A 62 4.52 -3.87 -12.68
C SER A 62 3.82 -2.54 -12.95
N ARG A 63 3.18 -1.93 -11.94
CA ARG A 63 2.54 -0.61 -12.02
C ARG A 63 3.34 0.51 -11.37
N VAL A 64 4.14 0.21 -10.35
CA VAL A 64 4.86 1.23 -9.55
C VAL A 64 6.19 1.64 -10.20
N VAL A 65 6.95 0.69 -10.76
CA VAL A 65 8.21 0.98 -11.47
C VAL A 65 8.25 0.19 -12.79
N PRO A 66 7.68 0.71 -13.89
CA PRO A 66 7.83 0.05 -15.17
C PRO A 66 9.32 0.09 -15.55
N LYS A 67 9.98 -1.08 -15.63
CA LYS A 67 11.40 -1.19 -16.05
C LYS A 67 11.70 -0.50 -17.39
N ARG A 68 10.66 -0.33 -18.23
CA ARG A 68 10.72 0.44 -19.48
C ARG A 68 10.96 1.93 -19.25
N LEU A 69 10.36 2.52 -18.22
CA LEU A 69 10.48 3.95 -17.93
C LEU A 69 11.94 4.32 -17.67
N GLU A 70 12.63 3.57 -16.81
CA GLU A 70 14.05 3.81 -16.51
C GLU A 70 14.93 3.75 -17.76
N HIS A 71 14.73 2.72 -18.60
CA HIS A 71 15.50 2.55 -19.84
C HIS A 71 15.21 3.68 -20.85
N ASP A 72 13.93 4.02 -21.05
CA ASP A 72 13.51 5.04 -22.01
C ASP A 72 13.95 6.45 -21.56
N LEU A 73 14.02 6.71 -20.25
CA LEU A 73 14.50 7.97 -19.70
C LEU A 73 16.01 8.11 -19.74
N LEU A 74 16.75 7.06 -19.38
CA LEU A 74 18.21 7.06 -19.48
C LEU A 74 18.64 7.26 -20.93
N GLY A 75 17.98 6.57 -21.87
CA GLY A 75 18.20 6.76 -23.31
C GLY A 75 17.86 8.17 -23.79
N ALA A 76 16.79 8.80 -23.26
CA ALA A 76 16.52 10.20 -23.54
C ALA A 76 17.66 11.09 -23.00
N LEU A 77 18.01 10.96 -21.72
CA LEU A 77 18.96 11.83 -21.00
C LEU A 77 20.40 11.75 -21.49
N GLU A 78 20.88 10.60 -21.96
CA GLU A 78 22.25 10.43 -22.50
C GLU A 78 22.54 11.31 -23.72
N SER A 79 21.51 11.77 -24.44
CA SER A 79 21.68 12.63 -25.63
C SER A 79 22.09 14.07 -25.32
N GLY A 80 22.01 14.54 -24.07
CA GLY A 80 22.57 15.81 -23.60
C GLY A 80 22.02 17.10 -24.25
N ALA A 81 20.98 17.01 -25.07
CA ALA A 81 20.47 18.13 -25.87
C ALA A 81 19.29 18.85 -25.18
N PRO A 82 19.02 20.13 -25.48
CA PRO A 82 17.84 20.82 -24.93
C PRO A 82 16.49 20.24 -25.42
N THR A 83 16.49 19.49 -26.54
CA THR A 83 15.35 18.70 -27.05
C THR A 83 15.04 17.49 -26.17
N THR A 84 16.04 16.96 -25.47
CA THR A 84 15.95 15.82 -24.55
C THR A 84 14.96 16.05 -23.41
N ARG A 85 14.76 17.30 -22.96
CA ARG A 85 13.81 17.61 -21.89
C ARG A 85 12.37 17.31 -22.32
N LYS A 86 12.02 17.58 -23.57
CA LYS A 86 10.68 17.32 -24.10
C LYS A 86 10.46 15.83 -24.30
N ASP A 87 11.46 15.13 -24.83
CA ASP A 87 11.39 13.68 -25.02
C ASP A 87 11.29 12.92 -23.68
N ALA A 88 12.08 13.33 -22.68
CA ALA A 88 12.01 12.78 -21.33
C ALA A 88 10.64 13.03 -20.66
N LEU A 89 10.06 14.23 -20.84
CA LEU A 89 8.70 14.53 -20.35
C LEU A 89 7.64 13.65 -21.03
N ASP A 90 7.74 13.43 -22.34
CA ASP A 90 6.79 12.60 -23.08
C ASP A 90 6.88 11.12 -22.67
N VAL A 91 8.08 10.63 -22.35
CA VAL A 91 8.29 9.28 -21.77
C VAL A 91 7.64 9.18 -20.39
N CYS A 92 7.87 10.16 -19.50
CA CYS A 92 7.22 10.20 -18.18
C CYS A 92 5.69 10.20 -18.28
N ARG A 93 5.13 11.04 -19.16
CA ARG A 93 3.66 11.14 -19.36
C ARG A 93 3.05 9.86 -19.93
N LYS A 94 3.77 9.13 -20.78
CA LYS A 94 3.30 7.84 -21.33
C LYS A 94 3.21 6.74 -20.27
N SER A 95 4.05 6.78 -19.24
CA SER A 95 4.14 5.73 -18.22
C SER A 95 2.92 5.69 -17.29
N ARG A 96 2.22 6.83 -17.07
CA ARG A 96 1.06 6.98 -16.14
C ARG A 96 1.22 6.22 -14.81
N SER A 97 2.45 6.07 -14.33
CA SER A 97 2.79 5.40 -13.07
C SER A 97 3.15 6.46 -12.03
N PRO A 98 3.01 6.15 -10.72
CA PRO A 98 3.41 7.08 -9.65
C PRO A 98 4.87 7.55 -9.80
N MET A 99 5.78 6.63 -10.15
CA MET A 99 7.17 7.00 -10.45
C MET A 99 7.30 7.93 -11.66
N GLY A 100 6.49 7.74 -12.71
CA GLY A 100 6.48 8.62 -13.88
C GLY A 100 6.06 10.05 -13.55
N ARG A 101 5.07 10.22 -12.65
CA ARG A 101 4.60 11.54 -12.18
C ARG A 101 5.65 12.24 -11.32
N ILE A 102 6.30 11.52 -10.39
CA ILE A 102 7.39 12.06 -9.56
C ILE A 102 8.57 12.49 -10.45
N LEU A 103 8.92 11.67 -11.44
CA LEU A 103 10.04 11.99 -12.31
C LEU A 103 9.73 13.11 -13.30
N GLU A 104 8.48 13.24 -13.77
CA GLU A 104 8.02 14.41 -14.53
C GLU A 104 8.27 15.71 -13.76
N ALA A 105 7.90 15.76 -12.48
CA ALA A 105 8.15 16.91 -11.61
C ALA A 105 9.66 17.22 -11.46
N GLY A 106 10.51 16.19 -11.43
CA GLY A 106 11.97 16.35 -11.41
C GLY A 106 12.55 16.88 -12.73
N VAL A 107 12.14 16.33 -13.87
CA VAL A 107 12.59 16.75 -15.21
C VAL A 107 12.17 18.19 -15.54
N LEU A 108 11.00 18.64 -15.05
CA LEU A 108 10.56 20.03 -15.16
C LEU A 108 11.56 21.00 -14.49
N GLN A 109 12.17 20.60 -13.37
CA GLN A 109 13.11 21.45 -12.62
C GLN A 109 14.58 21.25 -13.01
N PHE A 110 14.88 20.44 -14.04
CA PHE A 110 16.24 20.17 -14.51
C PHE A 110 17.03 21.46 -14.81
N GLY A 111 18.27 21.54 -14.32
CA GLY A 111 19.15 22.73 -14.49
C GLY A 111 19.00 23.81 -13.42
N ARG A 112 18.17 23.61 -12.39
CA ARG A 112 18.15 24.43 -11.15
C ARG A 112 19.12 23.85 -10.11
N PRO A 113 19.46 24.60 -9.05
CA PRO A 113 20.27 24.08 -7.94
C PRO A 113 19.67 22.79 -7.37
N ILE A 114 20.53 21.83 -7.01
CA ILE A 114 20.10 20.49 -6.58
C ILE A 114 19.12 20.53 -5.41
N GLU A 115 19.34 21.44 -4.45
CA GLU A 115 18.46 21.65 -3.30
C GLU A 115 17.03 22.03 -3.68
N PHE A 116 16.86 22.76 -4.79
CA PHE A 116 15.54 23.16 -5.27
C PHE A 116 14.84 21.99 -5.96
N VAL A 117 15.58 21.24 -6.78
CA VAL A 117 15.07 20.05 -7.48
C VAL A 117 14.63 18.99 -6.47
N GLU A 118 15.46 18.71 -5.46
CA GLU A 118 15.18 17.74 -4.41
C GLU A 118 13.90 18.09 -3.65
N LYS A 119 13.71 19.36 -3.25
CA LYS A 119 12.49 19.81 -2.57
C LYS A 119 11.24 19.60 -3.43
N HIS A 120 11.31 19.88 -4.72
CA HIS A 120 10.17 19.67 -5.63
C HIS A 120 9.84 18.20 -5.86
N VAL A 121 10.87 17.35 -6.01
CA VAL A 121 10.70 15.91 -6.17
C VAL A 121 10.15 15.29 -4.88
N ALA A 122 10.66 15.70 -3.72
CA ALA A 122 10.18 15.24 -2.41
C ALA A 122 8.71 15.61 -2.20
N ALA A 123 8.33 16.86 -2.49
CA ALA A 123 6.94 17.30 -2.39
C ALA A 123 6.00 16.52 -3.33
N ALA A 124 6.43 16.24 -4.56
CA ALA A 124 5.66 15.41 -5.48
C ALA A 124 5.53 13.96 -4.97
N ALA A 125 6.60 13.39 -4.42
CA ALA A 125 6.58 12.05 -3.83
C ALA A 125 5.64 11.95 -2.62
N GLU A 126 5.66 12.94 -1.72
CA GLU A 126 4.73 13.00 -0.59
C GLU A 126 3.26 13.02 -1.04
N HIS A 127 2.96 13.75 -2.11
CA HIS A 127 1.62 13.80 -2.68
C HIS A 127 1.16 12.44 -3.23
N GLU A 128 2.01 11.74 -3.98
CA GLU A 128 1.71 10.39 -4.49
C GLU A 128 1.59 9.36 -3.36
N ILE A 129 2.45 9.44 -2.34
CA ILE A 129 2.39 8.52 -1.17
C ILE A 129 1.06 8.70 -0.43
N PHE A 130 0.56 9.93 -0.33
CA PHE A 130 -0.75 10.21 0.25
C PHE A 130 -1.89 9.60 -0.57
N GLU A 131 -1.84 9.67 -1.91
CA GLU A 131 -2.83 9.03 -2.78
C GLU A 131 -2.82 7.49 -2.70
N LEU A 132 -1.69 6.87 -2.33
CA LEU A 132 -1.52 5.42 -2.26
C LEU A 132 -1.86 4.80 -0.88
N ARG A 133 -2.15 5.63 0.12
CA ARG A 133 -2.41 5.19 1.50
C ARG A 133 -3.84 4.68 1.68
#